data_AF-A0A2V2EKM7-F1
#
_entry.id   AF-A0A2V2EKM7-F1
#
_cell.length_a   1.000
_cell.length_b   1.000
_cell.length_c   1.000
_cell.angle_alpha   90.00
_cell.angle_beta   90.00
_cell.angle_gamma   90.00
#
_symmetry.space_group_name_H-M   'P 1'
#
loop_
_entity.id
_entity.type
_entity.pdbx_description
1 polymer ?
#
loop_
_entity_poly.entity_id
_entity_poly.type
_entity_poly.pdbx_seq_one_letter_code
_entity_poly.pdbx_strand_id
1 'polypeptide(L)'
;MKESKFTVRATAEECEQIRKRAESANMSVNRYLIESALHSMLRNDRQLSLLMGQLCSLENHMRGSTDFYELQKKVSDWRQQTMKIMEGC
;
A
#
# COMPACT_ATOMS: atom_id res chain seq x y z
N MET A 1 1.67 30.29 0.14
CA MET A 1 2.59 29.35 0.82
C MET A 1 3.99 29.55 0.26
N LYS A 2 5.06 29.50 1.07
CA LYS A 2 6.44 29.52 0.57
C LYS A 2 6.84 28.10 0.18
N GLU A 3 7.20 27.89 -1.09
CA GLU A 3 7.78 26.62 -1.52
C GLU A 3 9.18 26.45 -0.92
N SER A 4 9.41 25.33 -0.23
CA SER A 4 10.72 24.99 0.31
C SER A 4 11.50 24.20 -0.73
N LYS A 5 12.61 24.76 -1.22
CA LYS A 5 13.49 24.11 -2.19
C LYS A 5 14.62 23.39 -1.47
N PHE A 6 14.67 22.07 -1.58
CA PHE A 6 15.76 21.24 -1.08
C PHE A 6 16.68 20.85 -2.22
N THR A 7 18.00 20.86 -1.96
CA THR A 7 19.01 20.43 -2.94
C THR A 7 19.70 19.20 -2.39
N VAL A 8 19.61 18.09 -3.12
CA VAL A 8 20.29 16.83 -2.80
C VAL A 8 21.53 16.72 -3.67
N ARG A 9 22.70 16.47 -3.05
CA ARG A 9 23.92 16.16 -3.79
C ARG A 9 24.06 14.65 -3.88
N ALA A 10 24.09 14.15 -5.10
CA ALA A 10 24.30 12.74 -5.41
C ALA A 10 25.42 12.64 -6.46
N THR A 11 26.11 11.51 -6.49
CA THR A 11 27.05 11.17 -7.55
C THR A 11 26.34 11.00 -8.89
N ALA A 12 27.10 11.00 -9.98
CA ALA A 12 26.54 10.80 -11.32
C ALA A 12 25.81 9.45 -11.46
N GLU A 13 26.37 8.40 -10.85
CA GLU A 13 25.80 7.05 -10.85
C GLU A 13 24.49 7.01 -10.04
N GLU A 14 24.46 7.60 -8.85
CA GLU A 14 23.23 7.71 -8.05
C GLU A 14 22.15 8.51 -8.78
N CYS A 15 22.51 9.60 -9.46
CA CYS A 15 21.58 10.40 -10.26
C CYS A 15 20.96 9.61 -11.41
N GLU A 16 21.72 8.70 -12.03
CA GLU A 16 21.22 7.82 -13.08
C GLU A 16 20.28 6.76 -12.52
N GLN A 17 20.66 6.12 -11.40
CA GLN A 17 19.82 5.13 -10.73
C GLN A 17 18.50 5.73 -10.25
N ILE A 18 18.52 6.93 -9.67
CA ILE A 18 17.31 7.66 -9.25
C ILE A 18 16.40 7.93 -10.44
N ARG A 19 16.95 8.39 -11.58
CA ARG A 19 16.17 8.62 -12.80
C ARG A 19 15.50 7.35 -13.32
N LYS A 20 16.26 6.26 -13.46
CA LYS A 20 15.72 4.96 -13.90
C LYS A 20 14.58 4.46 -13.00
N ARG A 21 14.71 4.64 -11.67
CA ARG A 21 13.67 4.23 -10.71
C ARG A 21 12.44 5.14 -10.74
N ALA A 22 12.62 6.44 -10.94
CA ALA A 22 11.51 7.38 -11.11
C ALA A 22 10.73 7.07 -12.41
N GLU A 23 11.44 6.81 -13.51
CA GLU A 23 10.86 6.42 -14.80
C GLU A 23 10.08 5.10 -14.70
N SER A 24 10.64 4.07 -14.07
CA SER A 24 9.94 2.79 -13.90
C SER A 24 8.70 2.87 -13.00
N ALA A 25 8.66 3.85 -12.09
CA ALA A 25 7.50 4.17 -11.28
C ALA A 25 6.50 5.12 -11.98
N ASN A 26 6.78 5.57 -13.21
CA ASN A 26 6.03 6.60 -13.94
C ASN A 26 5.85 7.90 -13.14
N MET A 27 6.93 8.34 -12.48
CA MET A 27 6.96 9.53 -11.62
C MET A 27 8.04 10.51 -12.08
N SER A 28 7.87 11.79 -11.76
CA SER A 28 8.96 12.76 -11.85
C SER A 28 10.01 12.47 -10.77
N VAL A 29 11.28 12.81 -11.02
CA VAL A 29 12.37 12.61 -10.04
C VAL A 29 12.06 13.29 -8.70
N ASN A 30 11.52 14.51 -8.72
CA ASN A 30 11.13 15.22 -7.50
C ASN A 30 10.05 14.45 -6.72
N ARG A 31 9.00 13.98 -7.41
CA ARG A 31 7.94 13.22 -6.76
C ARG A 31 8.48 11.91 -6.21
N TYR A 32 9.28 11.18 -6.98
CA TYR A 32 9.91 9.95 -6.55
C TYR A 32 10.77 10.13 -5.29
N LEU A 33 11.59 11.18 -5.23
CA LEU A 33 12.43 11.45 -4.06
C LEU A 33 11.62 11.83 -2.82
N ILE A 34 10.57 12.65 -2.99
CA ILE A 34 9.67 13.02 -1.90
C ILE A 34 8.91 11.80 -1.38
N GLU A 35 8.27 11.04 -2.27
CA GLU A 35 7.52 9.83 -1.91
C GLU A 35 8.44 8.78 -1.28
N SER A 36 9.65 8.57 -1.80
CA SER A 36 10.61 7.62 -1.23
C SER A 36 11.15 8.06 0.14
N ALA A 37 11.26 9.35 0.39
CA ALA A 37 11.70 9.88 1.70
C ALA A 37 10.57 9.89 2.73
N LEU A 38 9.33 10.14 2.29
CA LEU A 38 8.15 10.14 3.15
C LEU A 38 7.65 8.71 3.42
N HIS A 39 7.82 7.80 2.47
CA HIS A 39 7.51 6.39 2.64
C HIS A 39 8.76 5.65 3.10
N SER A 40 9.00 5.66 4.42
CA SER A 40 9.78 4.61 5.07
C SER A 40 9.13 3.21 4.94
N MET A 41 7.92 3.13 4.37
CA MET A 41 7.26 1.88 4.11
C MET A 41 7.87 1.21 2.88
N LEU A 42 8.83 0.34 3.17
CA LEU A 42 8.81 -1.04 2.67
C LEU A 42 7.43 -1.33 2.06
N ARG A 43 7.38 -1.47 0.73
CA ARG A 43 6.28 -2.17 0.08
C ARG A 43 6.04 -3.44 0.90
N ASN A 44 5.00 -3.41 1.72
CA ASN A 44 4.64 -4.56 2.53
C ASN A 44 3.83 -5.46 1.60
N ASP A 45 4.47 -5.99 0.56
CA ASP A 45 3.86 -6.87 -0.44
C ASP A 45 3.16 -8.04 0.26
N ARG A 46 3.65 -8.42 1.44
CA ARG A 46 3.00 -9.34 2.38
C ARG A 46 1.66 -8.81 2.91
N GLN A 47 1.60 -7.59 3.42
CA GLN A 47 0.34 -6.96 3.85
C GLN A 47 -0.63 -6.78 2.69
N LEU A 48 -0.16 -6.39 1.50
CA LEU A 48 -0.98 -6.33 0.30
C LEU A 48 -1.56 -7.70 -0.07
N SER A 49 -0.73 -8.74 -0.05
CA SER A 49 -1.16 -10.12 -0.29
C SER A 49 -2.19 -10.60 0.73
N LEU A 50 -2.00 -10.27 2.01
CA LEU A 50 -2.97 -10.56 3.08
C LEU A 50 -4.31 -9.85 2.86
N LEU A 51 -4.28 -8.57 2.46
CA LEU A 51 -5.50 -7.81 2.16
C LEU A 51 -6.24 -8.35 0.92
N MET A 52 -5.51 -8.77 -0.11
CA MET A 52 -6.10 -9.47 -1.26
C MET A 52 -6.78 -10.78 -0.84
N GLY A 53 -6.17 -11.55 0.06
CA GLY A 53 -6.79 -12.75 0.64
C GLY A 53 -8.08 -12.44 1.41
N GLN A 54 -8.12 -11.33 2.16
CA GLN A 54 -9.33 -10.87 2.83
C GLN A 54 -10.45 -10.54 1.83
N LEU A 55 -10.16 -9.92 0.68
CA LEU A 55 -11.17 -9.66 -0.35
C LEU A 55 -11.78 -10.94 -0.91
N CYS A 56 -10.97 -11.95 -1.21
CA CYS A 56 -11.47 -13.26 -1.65
C CYS A 56 -12.33 -13.94 -0.57
N SER A 57 -11.93 -13.84 0.70
CA SER A 57 -12.71 -14.39 1.81
C SER A 57 -14.09 -13.72 1.94
N LEU A 58 -14.17 -12.40 1.77
CA LEU A 58 -15.44 -11.67 1.78
C LEU A 58 -16.35 -12.09 0.63
N GLU A 59 -15.80 -12.19 -0.59
CA GLU A 59 -16.56 -12.66 -1.75
C GLU A 59 -17.15 -14.05 -1.52
N ASN A 60 -16.36 -14.97 -0.94
CA ASN A 60 -16.82 -16.31 -0.61
C ASN A 60 -17.92 -16.30 0.47
N HIS A 61 -17.82 -15.45 1.50
CA HIS A 61 -18.90 -15.28 2.48
C HIS A 61 -20.19 -14.79 1.82
N MET A 62 -20.11 -13.81 0.92
CA MET A 62 -21.26 -13.25 0.20
C MET A 62 -21.91 -14.26 -0.74
N ARG A 63 -21.13 -15.09 -1.43
CA ARG A 63 -21.64 -16.12 -2.37
C ARG A 63 -22.18 -17.36 -1.67
N GLY A 64 -21.61 -17.73 -0.52
CA GLY A 64 -21.93 -18.98 0.18
C GLY A 64 -23.00 -18.87 1.26
N SER A 65 -23.41 -17.66 1.65
CA SER A 65 -24.37 -17.46 2.75
C SER A 65 -25.79 -17.32 2.23
N THR A 66 -26.68 -18.20 2.66
CA THR A 66 -28.13 -18.14 2.41
C THR A 66 -28.89 -17.52 3.58
N ASP A 67 -28.28 -17.46 4.77
CA ASP A 67 -28.81 -16.80 5.95
C ASP A 67 -28.13 -15.45 6.18
N PHE A 68 -28.96 -14.41 6.32
CA PHE A 68 -28.53 -13.04 6.57
C PHE A 68 -27.86 -12.88 7.93
N TYR A 69 -28.35 -13.57 8.96
CA TYR A 69 -27.78 -13.45 10.31
C TYR A 69 -26.37 -14.03 10.37
N GLU A 70 -26.17 -15.23 9.81
CA GLU A 70 -24.83 -15.79 9.63
C GLU A 70 -23.90 -14.92 8.78
N LEU A 71 -24.41 -14.36 7.68
CA LEU A 71 -23.61 -13.47 6.83
C LEU A 71 -23.15 -12.24 7.59
N GLN A 72 -24.05 -11.60 8.35
CA GLN A 72 -23.73 -10.42 9.15
C GLN A 72 -22.62 -10.70 10.16
N LYS A 73 -22.67 -11.86 10.83
CA LYS A 73 -21.62 -12.30 11.75
C LYS A 73 -20.29 -12.51 11.02
N LYS A 74 -20.27 -13.26 9.92
CA LYS A 74 -19.07 -13.54 9.11
C LYS A 74 -18.42 -12.25 8.58
N VAL A 75 -19.22 -11.28 8.15
CA VAL A 75 -18.73 -9.97 7.67
C VAL A 75 -18.17 -9.13 8.83
N SER A 76 -18.80 -9.15 10.01
CA SER A 76 -18.29 -8.45 11.19
C SER A 76 -16.93 -9.00 11.62
N ASP A 77 -16.78 -10.33 11.67
CA ASP A 77 -15.54 -10.99 12.03
C ASP A 77 -14.43 -10.72 10.99
N TRP A 78 -14.77 -10.81 9.70
CA TRP A 78 -13.88 -10.44 8.60
C TRP A 78 -13.37 -9.00 8.71
N ARG A 79 -14.26 -8.05 9.03
CA ARG A 79 -13.88 -6.63 9.17
C ARG A 79 -12.88 -6.44 10.30
N GLN A 80 -13.09 -7.09 11.46
CA GLN A 80 -12.15 -7.01 12.57
C GLN A 80 -10.77 -7.57 12.22
N GLN A 81 -10.71 -8.68 11.48
CA GLN A 81 -9.45 -9.27 11.03
C GLN A 81 -8.74 -8.38 10.00
N THR A 82 -9.48 -7.81 9.06
CA THR A 82 -8.94 -6.92 8.02
C THR A 82 -8.37 -5.64 8.62
N MET A 83 -9.04 -5.03 9.61
CA MET A 83 -8.53 -3.84 10.30
C MET A 83 -7.18 -4.10 10.99
N LYS A 84 -7.00 -5.26 11.63
CA LYS A 84 -5.71 -5.63 12.25
C LYS A 84 -4.58 -5.71 11.22
N ILE A 85 -4.87 -6.24 10.02
CA ILE A 85 -3.90 -6.31 8.92
C ILE A 85 -3.57 -4.90 8.39
N MET A 86 -4.56 -4.01 8.28
CA MET A 86 -4.35 -2.62 7.84
C MET A 86 -3.54 -1.80 8.85
N GLU A 87 -3.74 -2.02 10.14
CA GLU A 87 -3.04 -1.32 11.22
C GLU A 87 -1.61 -1.82 11.45
N GLY A 88 -1.22 -2.94 10.82
CA GLY A 88 0.18 -3.39 10.76
C GLY A 88 0.75 -3.97 12.06
N CYS A 89 -0.08 -4.63 12.88
CA CYS A 89 0.37 -5.38 14.06
C CYS A 89 1.08 -6.69 13.69
#